data_AF-A0A5J9SGR5-F1
#
_entry.id   AF-A0A5J9SGR5-F1
#
_cell.length_a   1.000
_cell.length_b   1.000
_cell.length_c   1.000
_cell.angle_alpha   90.00
_cell.angle_beta   90.00
_cell.angle_gamma   90.00
#
_symmetry.space_group_name_H-M   'P 1'
#
loop_
_entity.id
_entity.type
_entity.pdbx_description
1 polymer ?
#
loop_
_entity_poly.entity_id
_entity_poly.type
_entity_poly.pdbx_seq_one_letter_code
_entity_poly.pdbx_strand_id
1 'polypeptide(L)'
;MVQPRCSKNGLLRRIPSNTMATDEADAKLQSFLQWLQANGADLRDCTIRACGDKGFGVFSTAPEPGATDGVVMVVPLDLAITPMRVLQDPLVGPRCRALFEDGGVDDRLLVMLFLMAERLRPGSLWKPYLDMLPSTFVSSIWFTEEELAELEGTTLYRATMMQRKSVQTLFTDKVKGLVEELLHVDESASSMEVSFEDFLWANSIFWTRALNIPLPHSYVFPRSCDDQLTKTDDDCRSSSLPINQSTWAESVKRDLKDWNIAEEPAMDRREWKQAIHETDITAKKSSVDGNSEPSTMDSIWVEGLVPGIDFCNHNVKALATWEVDSEGNATGVPASMYLMLADKSSVEAGAEIYINYGNKGNEELLYLYGFVLDNNPDDYLMVHYPVEALRQVQSSDVKMKLLEIQAGSSQDREPSDAEVKSAIWEVCGDHGSLGLLVDLLRMAELEESTGTEASDSQLLETFYSNDLEDSARSDENKKNKSKINRRSCIVYRRGQKQLTRLFLREAEHLLELSTSEQT
;
A
#
# COMPACT_ATOMS: atom_id res chain seq x y z
N MET A 1 56.61 -56.59 2.49
CA MET A 1 56.12 -56.06 1.20
C MET A 1 54.72 -56.61 0.98
N VAL A 2 53.81 -55.85 0.37
CA VAL A 2 52.35 -56.14 0.25
C VAL A 2 51.58 -56.10 1.58
N GLN A 3 50.56 -55.23 1.63
CA GLN A 3 49.35 -55.40 2.46
C GLN A 3 48.13 -55.43 1.51
N PRO A 4 47.09 -56.23 1.79
CA PRO A 4 45.87 -56.28 0.98
C PRO A 4 44.84 -55.21 1.39
N ARG A 5 43.83 -55.03 0.52
CA ARG A 5 42.75 -54.04 0.59
C ARG A 5 41.88 -54.17 1.85
N CYS A 6 41.29 -53.06 2.28
CA CYS A 6 39.98 -53.04 2.95
C CYS A 6 39.03 -52.10 2.17
N SER A 7 37.72 -52.38 2.19
CA SER A 7 36.72 -51.70 1.36
C SER A 7 35.85 -50.74 2.17
N LYS A 8 35.58 -49.55 1.62
CA LYS A 8 34.46 -48.68 2.03
C LYS A 8 33.87 -47.95 0.83
N ASN A 9 32.88 -48.56 0.17
CA ASN A 9 31.95 -47.82 -0.67
C ASN A 9 31.01 -47.02 0.23
N GLY A 10 31.22 -45.70 0.32
CA GLY A 10 30.34 -44.75 0.99
C GLY A 10 29.81 -43.73 0.01
N LEU A 11 28.75 -44.07 -0.74
CA LEU A 11 28.18 -43.19 -1.76
C LEU A 11 27.33 -42.09 -1.09
N LEU A 12 27.99 -41.00 -0.66
CA LEU A 12 27.30 -39.77 -0.26
C LEU A 12 26.55 -39.20 -1.47
N ARG A 13 25.25 -39.48 -1.55
CA ARG A 13 24.34 -38.72 -2.43
C ARG A 13 24.39 -37.27 -1.99
N ARG A 14 24.80 -36.36 -2.89
CA ARG A 14 24.52 -34.94 -2.73
C ARG A 14 23.01 -34.77 -2.74
N ILE A 15 22.46 -34.20 -1.68
CA ILE A 15 21.09 -33.66 -1.68
C ILE A 15 21.14 -32.42 -2.61
N PRO A 16 20.14 -32.20 -3.50
CA PRO A 16 20.08 -30.99 -4.30
C PRO A 16 19.96 -29.76 -3.39
N SER A 17 20.67 -28.68 -3.73
CA SER A 17 20.60 -27.40 -3.00
C SER A 17 19.16 -26.87 -2.91
N ASN A 18 18.36 -27.09 -3.95
CA ASN A 18 16.97 -26.64 -4.01
C ASN A 18 16.07 -27.26 -2.93
N THR A 19 16.36 -28.50 -2.50
CA THR A 19 15.57 -29.19 -1.46
C THR A 19 15.74 -28.53 -0.09
N MET A 20 16.96 -28.12 0.26
CA MET A 20 17.21 -27.44 1.54
C MET A 20 16.58 -26.04 1.59
N ALA A 21 16.44 -25.37 0.45
CA ALA A 21 15.76 -24.07 0.36
C ALA A 21 14.23 -24.20 0.54
N THR A 22 13.61 -25.25 -0.01
CA THR A 22 12.19 -25.55 0.25
C THR A 22 11.98 -25.96 1.70
N ASP A 23 12.84 -26.83 2.26
CA ASP A 23 12.75 -27.28 3.65
C ASP A 23 12.83 -26.09 4.65
N GLU A 24 13.66 -25.08 4.36
CA GLU A 24 13.77 -23.86 5.19
C GLU A 24 12.53 -22.94 5.04
N ALA A 25 12.03 -22.75 3.82
CA ALA A 25 10.84 -21.93 3.57
C ALA A 25 9.57 -22.52 4.21
N ASP A 26 9.39 -23.84 4.09
CA ASP A 26 8.28 -24.55 4.74
C ASP A 26 8.40 -24.48 6.27
N ALA A 27 9.61 -24.60 6.83
CA ALA A 27 9.82 -24.46 8.27
C ALA A 27 9.47 -23.06 8.80
N LYS A 28 9.78 -21.99 8.05
CA LYS A 28 9.37 -20.61 8.38
C LYS A 28 7.85 -20.45 8.30
N LEU A 29 7.22 -20.95 7.24
CA LEU A 29 5.76 -20.91 7.07
C LEU A 29 5.04 -21.63 8.22
N GLN A 30 5.51 -22.82 8.63
CA GLN A 30 4.92 -23.54 9.76
C GLN A 30 5.12 -22.80 11.10
N SER A 31 6.28 -22.18 11.31
CA SER A 31 6.54 -21.32 12.49
C SER A 31 5.60 -20.12 12.53
N PHE A 32 5.40 -19.45 11.38
CA PHE A 32 4.49 -18.32 11.25
C PHE A 32 3.02 -18.71 11.47
N LEU A 33 2.54 -19.80 10.86
CA LEU A 33 1.16 -20.26 11.04
C LEU A 33 0.86 -20.64 12.51
N GLN A 34 1.82 -21.28 13.19
CA GLN A 34 1.70 -21.60 14.62
C GLN A 34 1.68 -20.32 15.48
N TRP A 35 2.53 -19.34 15.18
CA TRP A 35 2.55 -18.05 15.85
C TRP A 35 1.24 -17.26 15.62
N LEU A 36 0.73 -17.26 14.39
CA LEU A 36 -0.49 -16.55 14.00
C LEU A 36 -1.70 -17.09 14.77
N GLN A 37 -1.86 -18.41 14.81
CA GLN A 37 -2.91 -19.08 15.60
C GLN A 37 -2.70 -18.90 17.12
N ALA A 38 -1.46 -18.93 17.62
CA ALA A 38 -1.16 -18.73 19.04
C ALA A 38 -1.47 -17.29 19.53
N ASN A 39 -1.48 -16.31 18.63
CA ASN A 39 -1.90 -14.93 18.91
C ASN A 39 -3.40 -14.69 18.60
N GLY A 40 -4.20 -15.75 18.43
CA GLY A 40 -5.66 -15.67 18.38
C GLY A 40 -6.27 -15.43 17.00
N ALA A 41 -5.50 -15.53 15.92
CA ALA A 41 -6.06 -15.53 14.56
C ALA A 41 -6.68 -16.90 14.20
N ASP A 42 -7.86 -16.86 13.57
CA ASP A 42 -8.64 -18.02 13.16
C ASP A 42 -8.48 -18.25 11.64
N LEU A 43 -8.02 -19.44 11.27
CA LEU A 43 -7.81 -19.88 9.89
C LEU A 43 -8.86 -20.94 9.58
N ARG A 44 -10.05 -20.51 9.16
CA ARG A 44 -11.23 -21.36 8.99
C ARG A 44 -11.13 -22.21 7.72
N ASP A 45 -11.45 -21.59 6.58
CA ASP A 45 -11.50 -22.24 5.27
C ASP A 45 -10.38 -21.74 4.34
N CYS A 46 -9.24 -21.33 4.93
CA CYS A 46 -8.05 -20.95 4.20
C CYS A 46 -6.74 -21.38 4.89
N THR A 47 -5.64 -21.28 4.15
CA THR A 47 -4.27 -21.42 4.66
C THR A 47 -3.29 -20.70 3.74
N ILE A 48 -2.12 -20.28 4.25
CA ILE A 48 -1.10 -19.59 3.45
C ILE A 48 -0.14 -20.63 2.84
N ARG A 49 0.22 -20.46 1.57
CA ARG A 49 1.12 -21.37 0.83
C ARG A 49 2.05 -20.58 -0.09
N ALA A 50 3.15 -21.18 -0.51
CA ALA A 50 4.00 -20.62 -1.56
C ALA A 50 3.22 -20.54 -2.89
N CYS A 51 3.34 -19.40 -3.58
CA CYS A 51 2.63 -19.09 -4.82
C CYS A 51 3.60 -18.69 -5.94
N GLY A 52 4.43 -19.64 -6.40
CA GLY A 52 5.28 -19.48 -7.58
C GLY A 52 6.22 -18.27 -7.51
N ASP A 53 6.09 -17.38 -8.49
CA ASP A 53 6.81 -16.11 -8.61
C ASP A 53 6.24 -14.97 -7.73
N LYS A 54 4.98 -15.07 -7.29
CA LYS A 54 4.34 -14.13 -6.34
C LYS A 54 4.82 -14.31 -4.88
N GLY A 55 5.65 -15.32 -4.61
CA GLY A 55 6.16 -15.62 -3.26
C GLY A 55 5.18 -16.46 -2.44
N PHE A 56 4.24 -15.82 -1.74
CA PHE A 56 3.23 -16.49 -0.90
C PHE A 56 1.83 -15.93 -1.20
N GLY A 57 0.80 -16.76 -0.98
CA GLY A 57 -0.61 -16.39 -1.16
C GLY A 57 -1.51 -17.06 -0.12
N VAL A 58 -2.70 -16.50 0.11
CA VAL A 58 -3.79 -17.16 0.85
C VAL A 58 -4.54 -18.09 -0.10
N PHE A 59 -4.83 -19.32 0.33
CA PHE A 59 -5.52 -20.32 -0.48
C PHE A 59 -6.67 -20.95 0.27
N SER A 60 -7.79 -21.19 -0.42
CA SER A 60 -8.95 -21.92 0.11
C SER A 60 -8.57 -23.35 0.53
N THR A 61 -9.15 -23.82 1.63
CA THR A 61 -9.18 -25.24 2.05
C THR A 61 -10.57 -25.84 1.81
N ALA A 62 -10.73 -27.14 2.03
CA ALA A 62 -12.04 -27.78 1.92
C ALA A 62 -12.95 -27.29 3.06
N PRO A 63 -14.19 -26.83 2.77
CA PRO A 63 -14.97 -26.09 3.75
C PRO A 63 -15.46 -26.94 4.93
N GLU A 64 -15.36 -26.39 6.13
CA GLU A 64 -15.91 -26.97 7.37
C GLU A 64 -17.43 -27.24 7.22
N PRO A 65 -17.94 -28.45 7.56
CA PRO A 65 -19.35 -28.83 7.35
C PRO A 65 -20.36 -28.00 8.17
N GLY A 66 -20.77 -26.85 7.61
CA GLY A 66 -21.78 -25.96 8.18
C GLY A 66 -21.42 -24.48 8.16
N ALA A 67 -20.20 -24.11 7.75
CA ALA A 67 -19.75 -22.71 7.72
C ALA A 67 -20.34 -21.94 6.52
N THR A 68 -21.45 -21.20 6.74
CA THR A 68 -22.22 -20.50 5.69
C THR A 68 -21.99 -18.98 5.60
N ASP A 69 -21.13 -18.41 6.44
CA ASP A 69 -20.97 -16.95 6.62
C ASP A 69 -19.99 -16.29 5.64
N GLY A 70 -19.27 -17.04 4.81
CA GLY A 70 -18.29 -16.51 3.87
C GLY A 70 -16.94 -16.13 4.49
N VAL A 71 -16.81 -16.13 5.81
CA VAL A 71 -15.59 -15.73 6.53
C VAL A 71 -14.54 -16.84 6.44
N VAL A 72 -13.36 -16.52 5.90
CA VAL A 72 -12.26 -17.48 5.70
C VAL A 72 -11.09 -17.29 6.66
N MET A 73 -10.87 -16.08 7.16
CA MET A 73 -9.81 -15.72 8.12
C MET A 73 -10.32 -14.64 9.08
N VAL A 74 -9.94 -14.72 10.35
CA VAL A 74 -10.14 -13.66 11.36
C VAL A 74 -8.81 -13.35 12.04
N VAL A 75 -8.48 -12.08 12.22
CA VAL A 75 -7.25 -11.61 12.87
C VAL A 75 -7.62 -10.55 13.92
N PRO A 76 -7.26 -10.72 15.21
CA PRO A 76 -7.46 -9.69 16.22
C PRO A 76 -6.75 -8.39 15.84
N LEU A 77 -7.40 -7.23 16.03
CA LEU A 77 -6.80 -5.92 15.74
C LEU A 77 -5.56 -5.65 16.59
N ASP A 78 -5.49 -6.28 17.76
CA ASP A 78 -4.33 -6.24 18.66
C ASP A 78 -3.04 -6.83 18.04
N LEU A 79 -3.18 -7.67 17.01
CA LEU A 79 -2.11 -8.31 16.24
C LEU A 79 -1.74 -7.53 14.96
N ALA A 80 -2.47 -6.45 14.63
CA ALA A 80 -2.13 -5.59 13.50
C ALA A 80 -1.02 -4.58 13.88
N ILE A 81 -0.13 -4.29 12.95
CA ILE A 81 0.88 -3.23 13.08
C ILE A 81 0.29 -1.95 12.49
N THR A 82 -0.36 -1.16 13.35
CA THR A 82 -0.94 0.16 13.02
C THR A 82 -0.23 1.26 13.84
N PRO A 83 -0.33 2.55 13.46
CA PRO A 83 0.32 3.64 14.18
C PRO A 83 -0.02 3.63 15.68
N MET A 84 -1.28 3.40 16.03
CA MET A 84 -1.75 3.42 17.42
C MET A 84 -1.28 2.20 18.21
N ARG A 85 -1.10 1.03 17.56
CA ARG A 85 -0.47 -0.14 18.20
C ARG A 85 1.02 0.12 18.47
N VAL A 86 1.72 0.82 17.58
CA VAL A 86 3.09 1.30 17.85
C VAL A 86 3.12 2.33 18.99
N LEU A 87 2.15 3.25 19.06
CA LEU A 87 2.04 4.22 20.15
C LEU A 87 1.63 3.58 21.49
N GLN A 88 0.93 2.45 21.47
CA GLN A 88 0.54 1.66 22.65
C GLN A 88 1.62 0.66 23.10
N ASP A 89 2.63 0.37 22.27
CA ASP A 89 3.65 -0.63 22.57
C ASP A 89 4.39 -0.35 23.90
N PRO A 90 4.58 -1.34 24.79
CA PRO A 90 5.21 -1.12 26.09
C PRO A 90 6.68 -0.69 26.05
N LEU A 91 7.41 -0.98 24.96
CA LEU A 91 8.85 -0.78 24.85
C LEU A 91 9.19 0.47 24.02
N VAL A 92 8.68 0.57 22.79
CA VAL A 92 8.96 1.72 21.89
C VAL A 92 7.91 2.83 22.01
N GLY A 93 6.68 2.50 22.39
CA GLY A 93 5.55 3.43 22.49
C GLY A 93 5.85 4.72 23.28
N PRO A 94 6.54 4.69 24.44
CA PRO A 94 6.89 5.90 25.17
C PRO A 94 7.73 6.91 24.36
N ARG A 95 8.67 6.44 23.54
CA ARG A 95 9.48 7.32 22.68
C ARG A 95 8.71 7.72 21.42
N CYS A 96 7.96 6.79 20.83
CA CYS A 96 7.11 7.03 19.68
C CYS A 96 6.02 8.09 19.95
N ARG A 97 5.36 8.06 21.12
CA ARG A 97 4.37 9.08 21.54
C ARG A 97 4.98 10.47 21.62
N ALA A 98 6.11 10.64 22.31
CA ALA A 98 6.80 11.93 22.38
C ALA A 98 7.17 12.46 20.98
N LEU A 99 7.74 11.60 20.12
CA LEU A 99 8.08 11.98 18.74
C LEU A 99 6.85 12.37 17.91
N PHE A 100 5.71 11.72 18.09
CA PHE A 100 4.47 12.01 17.37
C PHE A 100 3.81 13.31 17.86
N GLU A 101 3.79 13.51 19.18
CA GLU A 101 3.24 14.70 19.82
C GLU A 101 4.03 15.97 19.46
N ASP A 102 5.36 15.90 19.35
CA ASP A 102 6.20 17.00 18.86
C ASP A 102 6.05 17.28 17.35
N GLY A 103 5.27 16.45 16.62
CA GLY A 103 5.22 16.47 15.15
C GLY A 103 6.51 15.98 14.49
N GLY A 104 7.38 15.33 15.26
CA GLY A 104 8.64 14.74 14.81
C GLY A 104 8.46 13.48 13.97
N VAL A 105 7.34 12.76 14.07
CA VAL A 105 6.97 11.65 13.17
C VAL A 105 5.49 11.72 12.76
N ASP A 106 5.15 10.98 11.71
CA ASP A 106 3.78 10.77 11.23
C ASP A 106 3.42 9.28 11.28
N ASP A 107 2.16 8.97 10.98
CA ASP A 107 1.55 7.64 11.09
C ASP A 107 2.31 6.57 10.27
N ARG A 108 2.67 6.91 9.03
CA ARG A 108 3.42 6.03 8.12
C ARG A 108 4.82 5.76 8.65
N LEU A 109 5.50 6.82 9.12
CA LEU A 109 6.85 6.71 9.68
C LEU A 109 6.88 5.95 11.02
N LEU A 110 5.83 6.04 11.85
CA LEU A 110 5.71 5.23 13.07
C LEU A 110 5.75 3.72 12.75
N VAL A 111 4.96 3.27 11.78
CA VAL A 111 4.93 1.86 11.36
C VAL A 111 6.27 1.44 10.75
N MET A 112 6.90 2.28 9.92
CA MET A 112 8.24 1.99 9.36
C MET A 112 9.33 1.88 10.45
N LEU A 113 9.33 2.78 11.44
CA LEU A 113 10.27 2.74 12.57
C LEU A 113 10.10 1.47 13.41
N PHE A 114 8.86 1.05 13.67
CA PHE A 114 8.54 -0.20 14.37
C PHE A 114 9.05 -1.42 13.59
N LEU A 115 8.76 -1.51 12.29
CA LEU A 115 9.21 -2.59 11.43
C LEU A 115 10.74 -2.72 11.43
N MET A 116 11.49 -1.61 11.38
CA MET A 116 12.94 -1.61 11.51
C MET A 116 13.41 -2.10 12.89
N ALA A 117 12.84 -1.55 13.96
CA ALA A 117 13.23 -1.87 15.33
C ALA A 117 12.97 -3.35 15.68
N GLU A 118 11.82 -3.89 15.30
CA GLU A 118 11.48 -5.30 15.51
C GLU A 118 12.33 -6.24 14.64
N ARG A 119 12.61 -5.89 13.38
CA ARG A 119 13.45 -6.71 12.50
C ARG A 119 14.90 -6.80 12.99
N LEU A 120 15.43 -5.73 13.56
CA LEU A 120 16.80 -5.65 14.07
C LEU A 120 16.95 -6.18 15.50
N ARG A 121 15.87 -6.30 16.30
CA ARG A 121 15.93 -6.83 17.67
C ARG A 121 15.99 -8.38 17.67
N PRO A 122 17.07 -9.01 18.19
CA PRO A 122 17.20 -10.47 18.18
C PRO A 122 16.10 -11.23 18.92
N GLY A 123 15.50 -10.59 19.94
CA GLY A 123 14.42 -11.14 20.76
C GLY A 123 13.00 -10.71 20.35
N SER A 124 12.77 -10.16 19.16
CA SER A 124 11.43 -9.70 18.75
C SER A 124 10.39 -10.83 18.75
N LEU A 125 9.24 -10.56 19.38
CA LEU A 125 8.07 -11.44 19.36
C LEU A 125 7.41 -11.52 17.98
N TRP A 126 7.65 -10.53 17.11
CA TRP A 126 7.13 -10.47 15.74
C TRP A 126 7.96 -11.29 14.76
N LYS A 127 9.10 -11.84 15.18
CA LYS A 127 10.05 -12.54 14.31
C LYS A 127 9.44 -13.61 13.39
N PRO A 128 8.47 -14.45 13.81
CA PRO A 128 7.84 -15.42 12.90
C PRO A 128 7.08 -14.78 11.74
N TYR A 129 6.48 -13.59 11.93
CA TYR A 129 5.88 -12.80 10.85
C TYR A 129 6.96 -12.12 10.00
N LEU A 130 7.94 -11.46 10.63
CA LEU A 130 8.98 -10.71 9.93
C LEU A 130 9.91 -11.61 9.09
N ASP A 131 10.14 -12.86 9.50
CA ASP A 131 10.92 -13.86 8.73
C ASP A 131 10.17 -14.40 7.50
N MET A 132 8.86 -14.14 7.38
CA MET A 132 8.03 -14.45 6.19
C MET A 132 7.88 -13.26 5.23
N LEU A 133 8.23 -12.05 5.67
CA LEU A 133 8.15 -10.85 4.83
C LEU A 133 9.26 -10.85 3.74
N PRO A 134 8.98 -10.32 2.54
CA PRO A 134 9.96 -10.29 1.45
C PRO A 134 11.20 -9.48 1.84
N SER A 135 12.39 -10.03 1.58
CA SER A 135 13.67 -9.35 1.79
C SER A 135 14.16 -8.57 0.57
N THR A 136 13.55 -8.76 -0.60
CA THR A 136 13.87 -8.07 -1.86
C THR A 136 12.61 -7.77 -2.64
N PHE A 137 12.51 -6.58 -3.24
CA PHE A 137 11.31 -6.12 -3.94
C PHE A 137 11.59 -5.84 -5.43
N VAL A 138 10.52 -5.81 -6.21
CA VAL A 138 10.52 -5.54 -7.66
C VAL A 138 9.90 -4.18 -8.01
N SER A 139 9.65 -3.32 -7.01
CA SER A 139 9.29 -1.91 -7.21
C SER A 139 10.48 -1.07 -7.69
N SER A 140 10.20 -0.03 -8.49
CA SER A 140 11.24 0.73 -9.22
C SER A 140 12.32 1.36 -8.33
N ILE A 141 12.01 1.66 -7.06
CA ILE A 141 12.97 2.15 -6.08
C ILE A 141 14.15 1.17 -5.85
N TRP A 142 13.96 -0.14 -6.10
CA TRP A 142 14.97 -1.21 -5.96
C TRP A 142 15.69 -1.61 -7.25
N PHE A 143 15.39 -0.97 -8.38
CA PHE A 143 16.03 -1.28 -9.66
C PHE A 143 17.53 -0.96 -9.65
N THR A 144 18.33 -1.70 -10.41
CA THR A 144 19.69 -1.23 -10.73
C THR A 144 19.63 0.01 -11.64
N GLU A 145 20.74 0.71 -11.85
CA GLU A 145 20.76 1.87 -12.77
C GLU A 145 20.47 1.43 -14.21
N GLU A 146 20.88 0.22 -14.60
CA GLU A 146 20.57 -0.37 -15.92
C GLU A 146 19.08 -0.74 -16.05
N GLU A 147 18.44 -1.23 -14.98
CA GLU A 147 17.01 -1.53 -14.96
C GLU A 147 16.16 -0.26 -14.94
N LEU A 148 16.63 0.80 -14.27
CA LEU A 148 15.99 2.11 -14.21
C LEU A 148 16.14 2.90 -15.52
N ALA A 149 17.24 2.72 -16.26
CA ALA A 149 17.42 3.32 -17.59
C ALA A 149 16.39 2.83 -18.63
N GLU A 150 15.82 1.62 -18.47
CA GLU A 150 14.72 1.14 -19.31
C GLU A 150 13.41 1.93 -19.10
N LEU A 151 13.35 2.84 -18.12
CA LEU A 151 12.26 3.78 -17.88
C LEU A 151 12.59 5.22 -18.31
N GLU A 152 13.78 5.52 -18.85
CA GLU A 152 14.18 6.89 -19.16
C GLU A 152 13.17 7.60 -20.11
N GLY A 153 12.98 8.91 -19.92
CA GLY A 153 11.93 9.70 -20.59
C GLY A 153 10.53 9.58 -19.96
N THR A 154 10.24 8.57 -19.12
CA THR A 154 8.91 8.40 -18.48
C THR A 154 8.69 9.24 -17.22
N THR A 155 7.43 9.41 -16.84
CA THR A 155 7.00 9.92 -15.53
C THR A 155 7.50 9.05 -14.38
N LEU A 156 7.37 7.72 -14.49
CA LEU A 156 7.82 6.78 -13.45
C LEU A 156 9.33 6.89 -13.16
N TYR A 157 10.18 7.08 -14.16
CA TYR A 157 11.62 7.31 -13.96
C TYR A 157 11.88 8.55 -13.10
N ARG A 158 11.21 9.66 -13.44
CA ARG A 158 11.31 10.92 -12.68
C ARG A 158 10.79 10.77 -11.25
N ALA A 159 9.65 10.12 -11.06
CA ALA A 159 9.07 9.82 -9.75
C ALA A 159 10.04 8.98 -8.90
N THR A 160 10.55 7.88 -9.46
CA THR A 160 11.51 6.97 -8.81
C THR A 160 12.79 7.69 -8.38
N MET A 161 13.36 8.54 -9.25
CA MET A 161 14.57 9.31 -8.93
C MET A 161 14.33 10.33 -7.81
N MET A 162 13.17 10.99 -7.78
CA MET A 162 12.80 11.88 -6.68
C MET A 162 12.56 11.12 -5.37
N GLN A 163 11.90 9.96 -5.44
CA GLN A 163 11.61 9.08 -4.29
C GLN A 163 12.91 8.54 -3.68
N ARG A 164 13.83 7.98 -4.47
CA ARG A 164 15.16 7.51 -4.01
C ARG A 164 15.90 8.59 -3.23
N LYS A 165 15.95 9.81 -3.78
CA LYS A 165 16.60 10.95 -3.12
C LYS A 165 15.90 11.33 -1.81
N SER A 166 14.57 11.41 -1.81
CA SER A 166 13.77 11.74 -0.64
C SER A 166 13.97 10.73 0.50
N VAL A 167 13.86 9.43 0.19
CA VAL A 167 14.04 8.31 1.13
C VAL A 167 15.48 8.27 1.67
N GLN A 168 16.50 8.52 0.84
CA GLN A 168 17.90 8.61 1.30
C GLN A 168 18.15 9.81 2.22
N THR A 169 17.60 11.00 1.91
CA THR A 169 17.70 12.17 2.78
C THR A 169 16.98 11.93 4.11
N LEU A 170 15.73 11.45 4.07
CA LEU A 170 14.93 11.12 5.26
C LEU A 170 15.65 10.09 6.15
N PHE A 171 16.29 9.09 5.57
CA PHE A 171 17.12 8.14 6.33
C PHE A 171 18.27 8.82 7.08
N THR A 172 19.07 9.60 6.32
CA THR A 172 20.34 10.15 6.76
C THR A 172 20.15 11.23 7.82
N ASP A 173 19.15 12.09 7.64
CA ASP A 173 18.92 13.27 8.48
C ASP A 173 18.11 12.94 9.74
N LYS A 174 17.44 11.77 9.79
CA LYS A 174 16.39 11.47 10.78
C LYS A 174 16.26 10.00 11.16
N VAL A 175 15.87 9.11 10.23
CA VAL A 175 15.43 7.75 10.59
C VAL A 175 16.53 6.96 11.28
N LYS A 176 17.78 7.05 10.83
CA LYS A 176 18.89 6.30 11.42
C LYS A 176 19.00 6.52 12.93
N GLY A 177 19.07 7.77 13.36
CA GLY A 177 19.17 8.13 14.79
C GLY A 177 17.94 7.71 15.60
N LEU A 178 16.73 7.82 15.01
CA LEU A 178 15.50 7.39 15.70
C LEU A 178 15.45 5.87 15.90
N VAL A 179 15.87 5.06 14.93
CA VAL A 179 15.92 3.60 15.09
C VAL A 179 17.05 3.19 16.04
N GLU A 180 18.21 3.85 15.98
CA GLU A 180 19.28 3.66 16.96
C GLU A 180 18.77 3.93 18.39
N GLU A 181 18.06 5.03 18.64
CA GLU A 181 17.42 5.31 19.93
C GLU A 181 16.42 4.21 20.37
N LEU A 182 15.56 3.72 19.46
CA LEU A 182 14.59 2.67 19.76
C LEU A 182 15.23 1.31 20.04
N LEU A 183 16.38 1.00 19.44
CA LEU A 183 17.16 -0.21 19.73
C LEU A 183 17.89 -0.12 21.08
N HIS A 184 18.32 1.07 21.51
CA HIS A 184 19.00 1.27 22.80
C HIS A 184 18.08 1.07 24.03
N VAL A 185 16.76 0.93 23.85
CA VAL A 185 15.82 0.56 24.92
C VAL A 185 16.01 -0.92 25.35
N ASP A 186 16.62 -1.75 24.50
CA ASP A 186 16.99 -3.14 24.77
C ASP A 186 18.53 -3.29 24.70
N GLU A 187 19.17 -3.60 25.83
CA GLU A 187 20.63 -3.82 25.88
C GLU A 187 21.10 -4.88 24.86
N SER A 188 20.26 -5.88 24.53
CA SER A 188 20.59 -6.93 23.56
C SER A 188 20.59 -6.48 22.10
N ALA A 189 19.95 -5.34 21.79
CA ALA A 189 19.88 -4.76 20.45
C ALA A 189 20.81 -3.55 20.25
N SER A 190 21.33 -2.96 21.34
CA SER A 190 22.22 -1.78 21.38
C SER A 190 23.50 -1.86 20.51
N SER A 191 23.86 -3.04 20.01
CA SER A 191 25.06 -3.27 19.18
C SER A 191 24.77 -3.49 17.69
N MET A 192 23.50 -3.42 17.28
CA MET A 192 23.10 -3.63 15.88
C MET A 192 23.32 -2.38 15.04
N GLU A 193 23.93 -2.52 13.86
CA GLU A 193 24.11 -1.40 12.93
C GLU A 193 22.84 -1.13 12.12
N VAL A 194 22.33 0.10 12.15
CA VAL A 194 21.18 0.53 11.33
C VAL A 194 21.68 0.96 9.94
N SER A 195 21.25 0.25 8.89
CA SER A 195 21.62 0.52 7.50
C SER A 195 20.50 1.21 6.71
N PHE A 196 20.85 1.76 5.54
CA PHE A 196 19.85 2.30 4.60
C PHE A 196 18.94 1.21 4.02
N GLU A 197 19.47 -0.01 3.84
CA GLU A 197 18.71 -1.15 3.28
C GLU A 197 17.58 -1.59 4.23
N ASP A 198 17.75 -1.42 5.54
CA ASP A 198 16.70 -1.68 6.54
C ASP A 198 15.52 -0.69 6.42
N PHE A 199 15.80 0.59 6.17
CA PHE A 199 14.75 1.59 5.96
C PHE A 199 14.10 1.45 4.59
N LEU A 200 14.90 1.18 3.55
CA LEU A 200 14.38 0.91 2.21
C LEU A 200 13.45 -0.32 2.24
N TRP A 201 13.81 -1.37 2.99
CA TRP A 201 12.96 -2.52 3.27
C TRP A 201 11.68 -2.12 4.02
N ALA A 202 11.76 -1.40 5.14
CA ALA A 202 10.58 -1.04 5.94
C ALA A 202 9.60 -0.13 5.18
N ASN A 203 10.10 0.85 4.43
CA ASN A 203 9.31 1.66 3.51
C ASN A 203 8.61 0.78 2.45
N SER A 204 9.33 -0.18 1.86
CA SER A 204 8.77 -1.04 0.82
C SER A 204 7.75 -2.04 1.37
N ILE A 205 7.97 -2.59 2.56
CA ILE A 205 6.99 -3.40 3.28
C ILE A 205 5.70 -2.62 3.52
N PHE A 206 5.80 -1.36 3.96
CA PHE A 206 4.62 -0.51 4.17
C PHE A 206 3.85 -0.32 2.85
N TRP A 207 4.49 0.18 1.79
CA TRP A 207 3.81 0.45 0.51
C TRP A 207 3.31 -0.81 -0.23
N THR A 208 3.86 -1.99 0.06
CA THR A 208 3.43 -3.25 -0.58
C THR A 208 2.41 -4.06 0.22
N ARG A 209 2.20 -3.78 1.52
CA ARG A 209 1.43 -4.65 2.44
C ARG A 209 0.52 -3.94 3.44
N ALA A 210 0.57 -2.61 3.54
CA ALA A 210 -0.38 -1.88 4.35
C ALA A 210 -1.80 -1.96 3.75
N LEU A 211 -2.78 -2.25 4.60
CA LEU A 211 -4.20 -2.27 4.29
C LEU A 211 -4.89 -1.07 4.96
N ASN A 212 -5.99 -0.61 4.37
CA ASN A 212 -6.87 0.39 4.98
C ASN A 212 -7.82 -0.30 5.97
N ILE A 213 -7.61 -0.06 7.26
CA ILE A 213 -8.32 -0.70 8.37
C ILE A 213 -9.33 0.29 8.97
N PRO A 214 -10.65 0.05 8.87
CA PRO A 214 -11.67 0.89 9.50
C PRO A 214 -11.80 0.56 10.99
N LEU A 215 -10.95 1.17 11.82
CA LEU A 215 -10.95 0.88 13.27
C LEU A 215 -12.12 1.58 13.98
N PRO A 216 -12.82 0.91 14.90
CA PRO A 216 -13.84 1.55 15.73
C PRO A 216 -13.23 2.68 16.57
N HIS A 217 -13.88 3.84 16.62
CA HIS A 217 -13.43 4.98 17.45
C HIS A 217 -13.22 4.57 18.91
N SER A 218 -14.03 3.65 19.45
CA SER A 218 -13.90 3.11 20.82
C SER A 218 -12.70 2.18 21.04
N TYR A 219 -12.14 1.60 19.97
CA TYR A 219 -10.92 0.79 20.01
C TYR A 219 -9.67 1.68 19.92
N VAL A 220 -9.72 2.73 19.09
CA VAL A 220 -8.67 3.76 19.01
C VAL A 220 -8.60 4.60 20.30
N PHE A 221 -9.76 4.92 20.87
CA PHE A 221 -9.92 5.75 22.06
C PHE A 221 -10.78 5.05 23.13
N PRO A 222 -10.19 4.16 23.95
CA PRO A 222 -10.90 3.49 25.04
C PRO A 222 -11.35 4.48 26.12
N ARG A 223 -12.61 4.42 26.55
CA ARG A 223 -13.11 5.20 27.70
C ARG A 223 -12.62 4.58 29.02
N SER A 224 -12.36 5.43 30.02
CA SER A 224 -11.99 4.98 31.36
C SER A 224 -13.18 4.33 32.11
N CYS A 225 -12.88 3.50 33.11
CA CYS A 225 -13.85 2.53 33.66
C CYS A 225 -14.84 3.08 34.71
N ASP A 226 -14.72 4.34 35.15
CA ASP A 226 -15.37 4.84 36.37
C ASP A 226 -16.80 5.41 36.18
N ASP A 227 -17.22 5.69 34.93
CA ASP A 227 -18.44 6.47 34.63
C ASP A 227 -19.80 5.82 35.01
N GLN A 228 -19.83 4.57 35.48
CA GLN A 228 -21.09 3.87 35.76
C GLN A 228 -21.73 4.19 37.13
N LEU A 229 -21.06 4.96 38.01
CA LEU A 229 -21.47 5.13 39.41
C LEU A 229 -21.49 6.58 39.90
N THR A 230 -22.53 7.35 39.54
CA THR A 230 -23.30 8.23 40.46
C THR A 230 -24.46 8.97 39.79
N LYS A 231 -25.63 9.02 40.46
CA LYS A 231 -26.77 9.90 40.11
C LYS A 231 -27.56 10.32 41.35
N THR A 232 -27.38 11.57 41.81
CA THR A 232 -28.28 12.28 42.75
C THR A 232 -28.02 13.81 42.68
N ASP A 233 -28.96 14.52 42.03
CA ASP A 233 -29.60 15.81 42.40
C ASP A 233 -28.83 17.15 42.62
N ASP A 234 -29.61 18.24 42.47
CA ASP A 234 -29.44 19.67 42.88
C ASP A 234 -28.59 20.72 42.09
N ASP A 235 -29.20 21.23 41.00
CA ASP A 235 -29.70 22.62 40.77
C ASP A 235 -28.80 23.88 40.46
N CYS A 236 -29.14 24.57 39.33
CA CYS A 236 -28.95 26.01 38.92
C CYS A 236 -27.55 26.72 38.95
N ARG A 237 -27.13 27.64 38.02
CA ARG A 237 -27.86 28.60 37.12
C ARG A 237 -26.91 29.38 36.13
N SER A 238 -27.34 29.64 34.86
CA SER A 238 -26.95 30.77 33.91
C SER A 238 -25.47 30.99 33.45
N SER A 239 -25.10 31.49 32.24
CA SER A 239 -25.81 31.94 31.01
C SER A 239 -24.90 32.11 29.72
N SER A 240 -25.53 32.02 28.52
CA SER A 240 -25.13 32.26 27.09
C SER A 240 -24.42 33.58 26.69
N LEU A 241 -23.85 33.92 25.49
CA LEU A 241 -23.50 33.37 24.12
C LEU A 241 -22.65 34.49 23.35
N PRO A 242 -22.28 34.55 22.02
CA PRO A 242 -22.43 33.68 20.82
C PRO A 242 -21.11 33.43 19.99
N ILE A 243 -21.05 33.75 18.66
CA ILE A 243 -20.08 33.29 17.60
C ILE A 243 -19.76 34.40 16.56
N ASN A 244 -18.58 34.40 15.89
CA ASN A 244 -18.43 34.70 14.42
C ASN A 244 -17.12 34.18 13.77
N GLN A 245 -17.03 34.15 12.43
CA GLN A 245 -15.99 33.51 11.58
C GLN A 245 -15.00 34.49 10.90
N SER A 246 -13.81 34.01 10.47
CA SER A 246 -13.37 33.88 9.04
C SER A 246 -11.86 34.06 8.74
N THR A 247 -11.33 33.21 7.84
CA THR A 247 -10.17 33.39 6.91
C THR A 247 -8.79 33.88 7.41
N TRP A 248 -7.77 33.03 7.29
CA TRP A 248 -6.35 33.43 7.10
C TRP A 248 -5.53 32.52 6.16
N ALA A 249 -6.13 31.45 5.62
CA ALA A 249 -5.49 30.61 4.61
C ALA A 249 -5.30 31.37 3.28
N GLU A 250 -4.50 30.79 2.37
CA GLU A 250 -4.12 31.33 1.07
C GLU A 250 -3.25 32.59 1.08
N SER A 251 -1.94 32.40 1.31
CA SER A 251 -0.97 32.87 0.31
C SER A 251 0.39 32.14 0.32
N VAL A 252 0.51 31.21 -0.64
CA VAL A 252 1.64 31.17 -1.60
C VAL A 252 3.02 30.67 -1.09
N LYS A 253 3.29 29.38 -1.40
CA LYS A 253 4.58 28.83 -1.92
C LYS A 253 5.73 28.67 -0.90
N ARG A 254 6.77 27.83 -1.08
CA ARG A 254 7.26 26.83 -2.08
C ARG A 254 8.46 26.07 -1.42
N ASP A 255 9.05 24.97 -1.88
CA ASP A 255 8.93 24.08 -3.07
C ASP A 255 8.98 22.60 -2.58
N LEU A 256 8.80 21.60 -3.46
CA LEU A 256 8.82 20.15 -3.17
C LEU A 256 7.77 19.64 -2.14
N LYS A 257 6.47 19.64 -2.52
CA LYS A 257 5.43 18.87 -1.79
C LYS A 257 4.54 17.97 -2.67
N ASP A 258 4.72 18.01 -3.99
CA ASP A 258 3.76 17.45 -4.95
C ASP A 258 4.06 15.98 -5.35
N TRP A 259 4.25 15.13 -4.34
CA TRP A 259 3.91 13.70 -4.39
C TRP A 259 3.40 13.27 -3.00
N ASN A 260 2.44 14.01 -2.46
CA ASN A 260 1.72 13.58 -1.27
C ASN A 260 0.57 12.68 -1.74
N ILE A 261 0.63 11.38 -1.45
CA ILE A 261 -0.50 10.48 -1.67
C ILE A 261 -1.59 10.87 -0.66
N ALA A 262 -2.50 11.70 -1.19
CA ALA A 262 -3.69 12.31 -0.61
C ALA A 262 -3.51 13.22 0.62
N GLU A 263 -4.44 14.17 0.78
CA GLU A 263 -4.85 14.69 2.08
C GLU A 263 -6.05 13.83 2.56
N GLU A 264 -5.77 12.56 2.86
CA GLU A 264 -6.67 11.65 3.59
C GLU A 264 -6.83 12.13 5.06
N PRO A 265 -7.86 11.68 5.79
CA PRO A 265 -8.16 12.14 7.15
C PRO A 265 -7.14 11.62 8.18
N ALA A 266 -5.96 12.24 8.20
CA ALA A 266 -4.95 12.02 9.22
C ALA A 266 -5.51 12.32 10.62
N MET A 267 -5.45 11.31 11.47
CA MET A 267 -5.73 11.32 12.90
C MET A 267 -5.42 12.66 13.58
N ASP A 268 -6.44 13.36 14.11
CA ASP A 268 -6.21 14.70 14.65
C ASP A 268 -5.34 14.61 15.91
N ARG A 269 -4.12 15.14 15.79
CA ARG A 269 -3.14 15.27 16.88
C ARG A 269 -3.66 16.05 18.09
N ARG A 270 -4.79 16.76 17.98
CA ARG A 270 -5.50 17.40 19.10
C ARG A 270 -6.39 16.40 19.85
N GLU A 271 -7.14 15.58 19.15
CA GLU A 271 -7.98 14.53 19.74
C GLU A 271 -7.10 13.48 20.43
N TRP A 272 -5.99 13.08 19.81
CA TRP A 272 -4.99 12.21 20.45
C TRP A 272 -4.35 12.81 21.70
N LYS A 273 -4.02 14.10 21.69
CA LYS A 273 -3.49 14.79 22.88
C LYS A 273 -4.53 14.91 24.00
N GLN A 274 -5.81 15.05 23.66
CA GLN A 274 -6.90 15.05 24.64
C GLN A 274 -7.08 13.66 25.27
N ALA A 275 -7.21 12.60 24.45
CA ALA A 275 -7.38 11.23 24.94
C ALA A 275 -6.23 10.78 25.86
N ILE A 276 -4.98 11.09 25.52
CA ILE A 276 -3.81 10.79 26.37
C ILE A 276 -3.86 11.58 27.69
N HIS A 277 -4.21 12.87 27.66
CA HIS A 277 -4.31 13.68 28.89
C HIS A 277 -5.45 13.25 29.82
N GLU A 278 -6.56 12.74 29.29
CA GLU A 278 -7.65 12.19 30.10
C GLU A 278 -7.28 10.87 30.79
N THR A 279 -6.32 10.10 30.25
CA THR A 279 -5.79 8.90 30.94
C THR A 279 -4.79 9.18 32.07
N ASP A 280 -4.10 10.33 32.08
CA ASP A 280 -3.00 10.61 33.04
C ASP A 280 -3.36 11.59 34.18
N ILE A 281 -4.52 12.26 34.16
CA ILE A 281 -4.90 13.26 35.19
C ILE A 281 -6.03 12.76 36.09
N THR A 282 -5.68 12.21 37.25
CA THR A 282 -6.66 11.78 38.26
C THR A 282 -7.44 12.95 38.87
N ALA A 283 -8.77 12.79 38.91
CA ALA A 283 -9.69 13.38 39.88
C ALA A 283 -9.80 14.92 39.97
N LYS A 284 -10.63 15.53 39.10
CA LYS A 284 -11.63 16.55 39.48
C LYS A 284 -12.67 16.87 38.40
N LYS A 285 -13.94 16.57 38.71
CA LYS A 285 -15.18 17.21 38.23
C LYS A 285 -15.18 17.75 36.78
N SER A 286 -15.72 16.94 35.87
CA SER A 286 -16.51 17.46 34.74
C SER A 286 -17.92 17.86 35.21
N SER A 287 -18.61 18.68 34.41
CA SER A 287 -20.07 18.83 34.41
C SER A 287 -20.49 19.26 33.01
N VAL A 288 -21.39 18.49 32.39
CA VAL A 288 -21.62 18.46 30.94
C VAL A 288 -22.92 19.19 30.58
N ASP A 289 -22.93 19.88 29.43
CA ASP A 289 -24.15 20.10 28.64
C ASP A 289 -24.06 19.18 27.42
N GLY A 290 -25.12 18.44 27.10
CA GLY A 290 -25.09 17.45 26.02
C GLY A 290 -26.47 17.09 25.49
N ASN A 291 -26.56 16.85 24.18
CA ASN A 291 -27.75 16.30 23.52
C ASN A 291 -27.40 15.73 22.13
N SER A 292 -27.28 14.42 22.02
CA SER A 292 -27.24 13.72 20.73
C SER A 292 -27.78 12.29 20.86
N GLU A 293 -28.28 11.78 19.74
CA GLU A 293 -28.74 10.39 19.53
C GLU A 293 -27.55 9.40 19.62
N PRO A 294 -27.78 8.07 19.62
CA PRO A 294 -26.70 7.11 19.43
C PRO A 294 -26.07 7.29 18.05
N SER A 295 -25.06 8.15 17.96
CA SER A 295 -24.21 8.23 16.79
C SER A 295 -23.50 6.89 16.62
N THR A 296 -23.61 6.35 15.40
CA THR A 296 -22.55 5.51 14.85
C THR A 296 -21.28 6.34 14.91
N MET A 297 -20.42 6.12 15.92
CA MET A 297 -19.14 6.82 15.97
C MET A 297 -18.31 6.34 14.79
N ASP A 298 -17.97 7.27 13.91
CA ASP A 298 -17.36 6.97 12.61
C ASP A 298 -16.08 6.13 12.76
N SER A 299 -15.87 5.19 11.83
CA SER A 299 -14.66 4.38 11.82
C SER A 299 -13.46 5.21 11.42
N ILE A 300 -12.40 5.11 12.21
CA ILE A 300 -11.13 5.80 11.97
C ILE A 300 -10.30 4.90 11.05
N TRP A 301 -10.19 5.30 9.79
CA TRP A 301 -9.39 4.62 8.79
C TRP A 301 -7.90 4.85 9.05
N VAL A 302 -7.12 3.77 9.11
CA VAL A 302 -5.65 3.84 9.15
C VAL A 302 -5.01 2.80 8.25
N GLU A 303 -3.84 3.14 7.73
CA GLU A 303 -2.96 2.20 7.03
C GLU A 303 -2.16 1.38 8.06
N GLY A 304 -2.18 0.05 7.92
CA GLY A 304 -1.42 -0.84 8.79
C GLY A 304 -1.29 -2.26 8.24
N LEU A 305 -0.37 -3.04 8.78
CA LEU A 305 -0.14 -4.43 8.36
C LEU A 305 -0.95 -5.38 9.23
N VAL A 306 -1.54 -6.40 8.60
CA VAL A 306 -2.47 -7.33 9.27
C VAL A 306 -2.00 -8.76 8.99
N PRO A 307 -1.19 -9.36 9.89
CA PRO A 307 -0.51 -10.62 9.64
C PRO A 307 -1.48 -11.72 9.19
N GLY A 308 -1.31 -12.19 7.97
CA GLY A 308 -2.13 -13.23 7.35
C GLY A 308 -3.04 -12.69 6.24
N ILE A 309 -3.81 -11.63 6.51
CA ILE A 309 -4.63 -10.96 5.48
C ILE A 309 -3.71 -10.24 4.48
N ASP A 310 -2.57 -9.72 4.93
CA ASP A 310 -1.53 -9.11 4.09
C ASP A 310 -0.85 -10.08 3.09
N PHE A 311 -1.15 -11.38 3.15
CA PHE A 311 -0.71 -12.38 2.16
C PHE A 311 -1.73 -12.62 1.03
N CYS A 312 -2.85 -11.91 0.97
CA CYS A 312 -3.76 -12.00 -0.16
C CYS A 312 -3.18 -11.27 -1.38
N ASN A 313 -2.95 -11.97 -2.48
CA ASN A 313 -2.42 -11.35 -3.70
C ASN A 313 -3.50 -10.53 -4.45
N HIS A 314 -3.03 -9.64 -5.33
CA HIS A 314 -3.89 -8.78 -6.15
C HIS A 314 -4.66 -9.55 -7.24
N ASN A 315 -5.94 -9.22 -7.42
CA ASN A 315 -6.69 -9.48 -8.66
C ASN A 315 -7.79 -8.42 -8.85
N VAL A 316 -7.89 -7.81 -10.03
CA VAL A 316 -8.96 -6.84 -10.38
C VAL A 316 -10.37 -7.45 -10.33
N LYS A 317 -10.50 -8.79 -10.37
CA LYS A 317 -11.77 -9.54 -10.21
C LYS A 317 -11.84 -10.31 -8.89
N ALA A 318 -11.13 -9.85 -7.86
CA ALA A 318 -11.19 -10.41 -6.52
C ALA A 318 -12.62 -10.38 -5.95
N LEU A 319 -13.02 -11.50 -5.33
CA LEU A 319 -14.30 -11.65 -4.63
C LEU A 319 -14.15 -11.66 -3.11
N ALA A 320 -12.92 -11.47 -2.60
CA ALA A 320 -12.66 -11.33 -1.18
C ALA A 320 -12.54 -9.85 -0.79
N THR A 321 -13.23 -9.49 0.28
CA THR A 321 -13.16 -8.17 0.94
C THR A 321 -12.77 -8.36 2.40
N TRP A 322 -12.37 -7.27 3.06
CA TRP A 322 -12.12 -7.26 4.50
C TRP A 322 -13.00 -6.24 5.21
N GLU A 323 -13.39 -6.58 6.43
CA GLU A 323 -14.25 -5.78 7.30
C GLU A 323 -13.75 -5.92 8.76
N VAL A 324 -14.31 -5.13 9.67
CA VAL A 324 -13.91 -5.10 11.09
C VAL A 324 -15.12 -5.35 11.99
N ASP A 325 -15.03 -6.40 12.81
CA ASP A 325 -16.01 -6.76 13.83
C ASP A 325 -15.58 -6.15 15.17
N SER A 326 -16.30 -5.11 15.60
CA SER A 326 -16.05 -4.44 16.88
C SER A 326 -16.48 -5.28 18.09
N GLU A 327 -17.57 -6.04 17.97
CA GLU A 327 -18.23 -6.73 19.10
C GLU A 327 -18.03 -8.25 19.09
N GLY A 328 -17.61 -8.84 17.96
CA GLY A 328 -17.50 -10.28 17.76
C GLY A 328 -18.80 -10.93 17.27
N ASN A 329 -19.74 -10.16 16.71
CA ASN A 329 -21.06 -10.63 16.29
C ASN A 329 -21.04 -11.48 15.01
N ALA A 330 -20.08 -11.24 14.11
CA ALA A 330 -19.87 -12.00 12.87
C ALA A 330 -18.75 -13.04 13.02
N THR A 331 -17.69 -12.71 13.76
CA THR A 331 -16.47 -13.53 13.86
C THR A 331 -16.41 -14.41 15.10
N GLY A 332 -17.16 -14.09 16.15
CA GLY A 332 -16.97 -14.62 17.50
C GLY A 332 -15.77 -14.03 18.25
N VAL A 333 -15.04 -13.07 17.65
CA VAL A 333 -13.83 -12.46 18.19
C VAL A 333 -14.02 -10.92 18.23
N PRO A 334 -14.22 -10.30 19.40
CA PRO A 334 -14.37 -8.85 19.50
C PRO A 334 -13.08 -8.14 19.09
N ALA A 335 -13.21 -6.93 18.53
CA ALA A 335 -12.11 -6.14 17.98
C ALA A 335 -11.21 -6.97 17.04
N SER A 336 -11.81 -7.55 15.99
CA SER A 336 -11.10 -8.31 14.96
C SER A 336 -11.36 -7.77 13.55
N MET A 337 -10.40 -7.99 12.65
CA MET A 337 -10.55 -7.80 11.21
C MET A 337 -10.68 -9.16 10.55
N TYR A 338 -11.58 -9.30 9.58
CA TYR A 338 -11.82 -10.58 8.92
C TYR A 338 -11.80 -10.47 7.40
N LEU A 339 -11.41 -11.55 6.75
CA LEU A 339 -11.45 -11.73 5.29
C LEU A 339 -12.70 -12.56 4.96
N MET A 340 -13.55 -12.03 4.10
CA MET A 340 -14.83 -12.64 3.69
C MET A 340 -14.88 -12.82 2.16
N LEU A 341 -15.39 -13.96 1.70
CA LEU A 341 -15.74 -14.23 0.30
C LEU A 341 -17.20 -13.87 0.03
N ALA A 342 -17.46 -13.00 -0.95
CA ALA A 342 -18.80 -12.59 -1.34
C ALA A 342 -19.69 -13.77 -1.84
N ASP A 343 -19.09 -14.78 -2.46
CA ASP A 343 -19.71 -16.09 -2.70
C ASP A 343 -18.70 -17.22 -2.46
N LYS A 344 -18.78 -17.82 -1.27
CA LYS A 344 -17.97 -18.98 -0.87
C LYS A 344 -18.21 -20.23 -1.73
N SER A 345 -19.36 -20.34 -2.40
CA SER A 345 -19.66 -21.48 -3.29
C SER A 345 -18.98 -21.39 -4.67
N SER A 346 -18.46 -20.20 -5.02
CA SER A 346 -17.74 -19.96 -6.28
C SER A 346 -16.26 -20.38 -6.25
N VAL A 347 -15.69 -20.66 -5.06
CA VAL A 347 -14.25 -20.91 -4.88
C VAL A 347 -13.97 -22.39 -4.67
N GLU A 348 -13.21 -23.00 -5.57
CA GLU A 348 -12.78 -24.41 -5.43
C GLU A 348 -11.73 -24.57 -4.32
N ALA A 349 -11.83 -25.65 -3.55
CA ALA A 349 -10.89 -25.97 -2.49
C ALA A 349 -9.46 -26.14 -3.06
N GLY A 350 -8.57 -25.24 -2.66
CA GLY A 350 -7.20 -25.17 -3.17
C GLY A 350 -6.92 -24.01 -4.13
N ALA A 351 -7.94 -23.25 -4.55
CA ALA A 351 -7.76 -22.00 -5.31
C ALA A 351 -7.13 -20.89 -4.45
N GLU A 352 -6.42 -19.95 -5.09
CA GLU A 352 -5.87 -18.75 -4.45
C GLU A 352 -6.99 -17.74 -4.17
N ILE A 353 -7.00 -17.18 -2.95
CA ILE A 353 -7.91 -16.14 -2.51
C ILE A 353 -7.22 -14.79 -2.73
N TYR A 354 -7.81 -14.00 -3.61
CA TYR A 354 -7.31 -12.69 -4.01
C TYR A 354 -8.15 -11.57 -3.40
N ILE A 355 -7.51 -10.42 -3.13
CA ILE A 355 -8.16 -9.14 -2.85
C ILE A 355 -7.89 -8.15 -4.00
N ASN A 356 -8.72 -7.13 -4.15
CA ASN A 356 -8.40 -6.02 -5.05
C ASN A 356 -7.55 -4.98 -4.27
N TYR A 357 -6.46 -4.50 -4.88
CA TYR A 357 -5.62 -3.42 -4.29
C TYR A 357 -6.12 -2.02 -4.70
N GLY A 358 -7.23 -1.97 -5.43
CA GLY A 358 -7.75 -0.81 -6.15
C GLY A 358 -7.48 -0.93 -7.65
N ASN A 359 -8.35 -0.27 -8.41
CA ASN A 359 -8.22 -0.09 -9.86
C ASN A 359 -7.09 0.92 -10.11
N LYS A 360 -5.92 0.42 -10.53
CA LYS A 360 -4.66 1.18 -10.56
C LYS A 360 -3.95 1.01 -11.90
N GLY A 361 -3.42 2.10 -12.43
CA GLY A 361 -2.62 2.11 -13.66
C GLY A 361 -1.25 1.47 -13.46
N ASN A 362 -0.61 1.07 -14.56
CA ASN A 362 0.68 0.36 -14.52
C ASN A 362 1.81 1.22 -13.94
N GLU A 363 1.69 2.55 -13.97
CA GLU A 363 2.63 3.45 -13.26
C GLU A 363 2.60 3.20 -11.75
N GLU A 364 1.41 3.23 -11.13
CA GLU A 364 1.28 3.06 -9.68
C GLU A 364 1.57 1.61 -9.25
N LEU A 365 1.13 0.62 -10.04
CA LEU A 365 1.41 -0.78 -9.78
C LEU A 365 2.92 -1.07 -9.76
N LEU A 366 3.70 -0.50 -10.69
CA LEU A 366 5.15 -0.70 -10.76
C LEU A 366 5.93 0.15 -9.74
N TYR A 367 5.40 1.33 -9.39
CA TYR A 367 5.98 2.23 -8.39
C TYR A 367 5.84 1.70 -6.96
N LEU A 368 4.63 1.26 -6.57
CA LEU A 368 4.33 0.81 -5.21
C LEU A 368 4.58 -0.70 -5.05
N TYR A 369 3.94 -1.52 -5.90
CA TYR A 369 3.88 -2.98 -5.72
C TYR A 369 4.95 -3.75 -6.51
N GLY A 370 5.48 -3.15 -7.58
CA GLY A 370 6.53 -3.73 -8.41
C GLY A 370 6.08 -4.75 -9.46
N PHE A 371 4.78 -4.76 -9.79
CA PHE A 371 4.24 -5.56 -10.89
C PHE A 371 3.49 -4.68 -11.90
N VAL A 372 3.12 -5.27 -13.03
CA VAL A 372 2.30 -4.65 -14.08
C VAL A 372 1.31 -5.67 -14.62
N LEU A 373 0.19 -5.19 -15.15
CA LEU A 373 -0.85 -6.00 -15.77
C LEU A 373 -0.84 -5.79 -17.30
N ASP A 374 -0.73 -6.87 -18.07
CA ASP A 374 -0.88 -6.83 -19.52
C ASP A 374 -2.32 -6.45 -19.91
N ASN A 375 -2.47 -5.44 -20.76
CA ASN A 375 -3.76 -4.91 -21.19
C ASN A 375 -4.64 -4.47 -20.00
N ASN A 376 -4.00 -3.83 -19.00
CA ASN A 376 -4.68 -3.25 -17.84
C ASN A 376 -5.80 -2.29 -18.29
N PRO A 377 -7.08 -2.54 -17.94
CA PRO A 377 -8.19 -1.66 -18.33
C PRO A 377 -8.17 -0.32 -17.58
N ASP A 378 -7.51 -0.27 -16.41
CA ASP A 378 -7.41 0.92 -15.55
C ASP A 378 -6.09 1.70 -15.79
N ASP A 379 -5.40 1.47 -16.92
CA ASP A 379 -4.13 2.15 -17.23
C ASP A 379 -4.33 3.59 -17.70
N TYR A 380 -3.43 4.48 -17.29
CA TYR A 380 -3.52 5.91 -17.55
C TYR A 380 -2.16 6.55 -17.81
N LEU A 381 -2.20 7.75 -18.41
CA LEU A 381 -1.04 8.56 -18.74
C LEU A 381 -0.96 9.76 -17.79
N MET A 382 0.11 9.84 -17.00
CA MET A 382 0.35 11.00 -16.14
C MET A 382 0.97 12.15 -16.95
N VAL A 383 0.33 13.33 -16.95
CA VAL A 383 0.83 14.51 -17.67
C VAL A 383 1.12 15.66 -16.70
N HIS A 384 2.39 16.07 -16.64
CA HIS A 384 2.81 17.25 -15.87
C HIS A 384 2.47 18.56 -16.60
N TYR A 385 1.20 18.95 -16.57
CA TYR A 385 0.72 20.19 -17.20
C TYR A 385 1.08 21.44 -16.35
N PRO A 386 1.62 22.53 -16.94
CA PRO A 386 2.03 23.72 -16.18
C PRO A 386 0.86 24.42 -15.47
N VAL A 387 1.01 24.69 -14.17
CA VAL A 387 -0.01 25.39 -13.35
C VAL A 387 -0.28 26.81 -13.88
N GLU A 388 0.73 27.46 -14.48
CA GLU A 388 0.62 28.75 -15.15
C GLU A 388 -0.29 28.73 -16.39
N ALA A 389 -0.46 27.57 -17.04
CA ALA A 389 -1.45 27.38 -18.10
C ALA A 389 -2.86 27.10 -17.53
N LEU A 390 -2.98 26.30 -16.45
CA LEU A 390 -4.26 26.08 -15.76
C LEU A 390 -4.91 27.38 -15.28
N ARG A 391 -4.13 28.41 -14.90
CA ARG A 391 -4.68 29.72 -14.49
C ARG A 391 -5.32 30.52 -15.63
N GLN A 392 -5.13 30.12 -16.89
CA GLN A 392 -5.80 30.73 -18.05
C GLN A 392 -7.18 30.11 -18.29
N VAL A 393 -7.40 28.87 -17.84
CA VAL A 393 -8.71 28.18 -17.86
C VAL A 393 -9.62 28.79 -16.79
N GLN A 394 -10.30 29.88 -17.15
CA GLN A 394 -11.21 30.64 -16.27
C GLN A 394 -12.58 29.94 -16.10
N SER A 395 -12.61 28.77 -15.45
CA SER A 395 -13.87 28.21 -14.92
C SER A 395 -13.65 27.41 -13.63
N SER A 396 -14.43 27.76 -12.60
CA SER A 396 -14.62 26.94 -11.39
C SER A 396 -15.35 25.63 -11.66
N ASP A 397 -16.15 25.61 -12.73
CA ASP A 397 -17.25 24.67 -12.91
C ASP A 397 -16.74 23.35 -13.51
N VAL A 398 -15.72 23.43 -14.35
CA VAL A 398 -14.90 22.30 -14.81
C VAL A 398 -14.38 21.46 -13.63
N LYS A 399 -13.90 22.13 -12.57
CA LYS A 399 -13.27 21.46 -11.43
C LYS A 399 -14.30 20.75 -10.54
N MET A 400 -15.54 21.24 -10.49
CA MET A 400 -16.65 20.55 -9.81
C MET A 400 -17.15 19.36 -10.62
N LYS A 401 -17.36 19.54 -11.93
CA LYS A 401 -17.85 18.45 -12.81
C LYS A 401 -16.89 17.28 -12.92
N LEU A 402 -15.57 17.51 -12.89
CA LEU A 402 -14.59 16.42 -12.86
C LEU A 402 -14.80 15.48 -11.66
N LEU A 403 -15.16 16.03 -10.50
CA LEU A 403 -15.51 15.25 -9.31
C LEU A 403 -16.85 14.53 -9.48
N GLU A 404 -17.85 15.14 -10.14
CA GLU A 404 -19.12 14.48 -10.46
C GLU A 404 -18.96 13.33 -11.48
N ILE A 405 -18.05 13.46 -12.45
CA ILE A 405 -17.71 12.40 -13.42
C ILE A 405 -16.98 11.25 -12.72
N GLN A 406 -16.01 11.54 -11.83
CA GLN A 406 -15.35 10.52 -11.00
C GLN A 406 -16.30 9.84 -10.02
N ALA A 407 -17.33 10.53 -9.52
CA ALA A 407 -18.37 9.95 -8.68
C ALA A 407 -19.47 9.19 -9.46
N GLY A 408 -19.53 9.34 -10.79
CA GLY A 408 -20.59 8.79 -11.64
C GLY A 408 -20.30 7.44 -12.31
N SER A 409 -19.06 6.94 -12.23
CA SER A 409 -18.58 5.77 -12.98
C SER A 409 -18.97 4.39 -12.41
N SER A 410 -20.06 4.29 -11.64
CA SER A 410 -20.48 3.05 -10.95
C SER A 410 -21.10 1.96 -11.85
N GLN A 411 -20.81 1.94 -13.15
CA GLN A 411 -21.29 0.91 -14.10
C GLN A 411 -20.26 0.60 -15.19
N ASP A 412 -19.99 -0.70 -15.40
CA ASP A 412 -19.08 -1.22 -16.41
C ASP A 412 -19.55 -0.94 -17.85
N ARG A 413 -19.16 0.22 -18.40
CA ARG A 413 -19.22 0.50 -19.85
C ARG A 413 -18.01 1.30 -20.29
N GLU A 414 -17.47 0.96 -21.46
CA GLU A 414 -16.52 1.82 -22.15
C GLU A 414 -17.20 3.19 -22.44
N PRO A 415 -16.52 4.32 -22.20
CA PRO A 415 -17.07 5.63 -22.54
C PRO A 415 -17.15 5.77 -24.06
N SER A 416 -18.27 6.32 -24.56
CA SER A 416 -18.43 6.55 -25.99
C SER A 416 -17.53 7.69 -26.47
N ASP A 417 -17.20 7.71 -27.77
CA ASP A 417 -16.46 8.80 -28.43
C ASP A 417 -16.95 10.20 -28.00
N ALA A 418 -18.26 10.39 -27.86
CA ALA A 418 -18.85 11.68 -27.49
C ALA A 418 -18.54 12.06 -26.03
N GLU A 419 -18.48 11.10 -25.12
CA GLU A 419 -18.16 11.31 -23.71
C GLU A 419 -16.65 11.55 -23.53
N VAL A 420 -15.80 10.81 -24.25
CA VAL A 420 -14.35 11.05 -24.33
C VAL A 420 -14.07 12.46 -24.88
N LYS A 421 -14.73 12.84 -25.99
CA LYS A 421 -14.61 14.19 -26.58
C LYS A 421 -15.04 15.29 -25.63
N SER A 422 -16.17 15.12 -24.94
CA SER A 422 -16.64 16.08 -23.94
C SER A 422 -15.64 16.21 -22.79
N ALA A 423 -15.11 15.10 -22.27
CA ALA A 423 -14.13 15.12 -21.18
C ALA A 423 -12.82 15.81 -21.58
N ILE A 424 -12.27 15.51 -22.77
CA ILE A 424 -11.04 16.17 -23.27
C ILE A 424 -11.27 17.68 -23.43
N TRP A 425 -12.39 18.08 -24.05
CA TRP A 425 -12.72 19.48 -24.26
C TRP A 425 -12.98 20.23 -22.95
N GLU A 426 -13.67 19.61 -21.98
CA GLU A 426 -13.99 20.21 -20.69
C GLU A 426 -12.76 20.28 -19.75
N VAL A 427 -11.84 19.31 -19.81
CA VAL A 427 -10.54 19.36 -19.11
C VAL A 427 -9.63 20.46 -19.66
N CYS A 428 -9.56 20.62 -20.99
CA CYS A 428 -8.72 21.65 -21.59
C CYS A 428 -9.35 23.05 -21.50
N GLY A 429 -10.67 23.16 -21.50
CA GLY A 429 -11.42 24.42 -21.40
C GLY A 429 -11.41 25.29 -22.67
N ASP A 430 -10.36 25.22 -23.49
CA ASP A 430 -10.26 25.90 -24.79
C ASP A 430 -9.30 25.18 -25.77
N HIS A 431 -9.43 25.51 -27.07
CA HIS A 431 -8.63 24.97 -28.18
C HIS A 431 -7.11 25.24 -28.00
N GLY A 432 -6.72 26.39 -27.46
CA GLY A 432 -5.31 26.72 -27.22
C GLY A 432 -4.70 25.83 -26.13
N SER A 433 -5.43 25.63 -25.04
CA SER A 433 -5.05 24.71 -23.95
C SER A 433 -4.99 23.24 -24.43
N LEU A 434 -5.89 22.80 -25.30
CA LEU A 434 -5.81 21.48 -25.95
C LEU A 434 -4.57 21.37 -26.87
N GLY A 435 -4.28 22.42 -27.64
CA GLY A 435 -3.07 22.50 -28.47
C GLY A 435 -1.77 22.44 -27.66
N LEU A 436 -1.71 23.14 -26.52
CA LEU A 436 -0.58 23.06 -25.58
C LEU A 436 -0.39 21.65 -25.01
N LEU A 437 -1.48 20.93 -24.73
CA LEU A 437 -1.42 19.55 -24.26
C LEU A 437 -0.91 18.59 -25.36
N VAL A 438 -1.34 18.78 -26.60
CA VAL A 438 -0.82 18.05 -27.78
C VAL A 438 0.68 18.32 -27.98
N ASP A 439 1.11 19.59 -27.95
CA ASP A 439 2.53 19.93 -28.12
C ASP A 439 3.40 19.42 -26.95
N LEU A 440 2.92 19.48 -25.71
CA LEU A 440 3.61 18.90 -24.55
C LEU A 440 3.81 17.38 -24.68
N LEU A 441 2.80 16.66 -25.17
CA LEU A 441 2.88 15.22 -25.40
C LEU A 441 3.75 14.85 -26.62
N ARG A 442 3.78 15.69 -27.66
CA ARG A 442 4.70 15.55 -28.80
C ARG A 442 6.15 15.91 -28.47
N MET A 443 6.37 16.68 -27.40
CA MET A 443 7.69 16.94 -26.79
C MET A 443 8.08 15.92 -25.71
N ALA A 444 7.26 14.88 -25.44
CA ALA A 444 7.63 13.84 -24.49
C ALA A 444 8.65 12.88 -25.13
N GLU A 445 9.87 12.84 -24.58
CA GLU A 445 11.05 12.09 -25.08
C GLU A 445 10.93 10.55 -25.00
N LEU A 446 9.71 10.02 -24.83
CA LEU A 446 9.39 8.60 -24.62
C LEU A 446 10.00 7.66 -25.67
N GLU A 447 10.00 8.05 -26.95
CA GLU A 447 10.62 7.26 -28.02
C GLU A 447 12.10 7.58 -28.26
N GLU A 448 12.59 8.76 -27.86
CA GLU A 448 14.00 9.13 -28.03
C GLU A 448 14.92 8.33 -27.09
N SER A 449 14.50 8.16 -25.83
CA SER A 449 15.26 7.39 -24.83
C SER A 449 15.10 5.87 -24.98
N THR A 450 13.89 5.38 -25.33
CA THR A 450 13.54 3.94 -25.21
C THR A 450 13.01 3.28 -26.49
N GLY A 451 13.05 3.95 -27.64
CA GLY A 451 12.58 3.40 -28.92
C GLY A 451 11.05 3.34 -29.04
N THR A 452 10.54 2.69 -30.08
CA THR A 452 9.12 2.80 -30.46
C THR A 452 8.18 1.76 -29.84
N GLU A 453 6.87 2.03 -29.85
CA GLU A 453 5.82 1.07 -29.44
C GLU A 453 5.94 -0.30 -30.14
N ALA A 454 6.32 -0.29 -31.42
CA ALA A 454 6.56 -1.51 -32.20
C ALA A 454 7.83 -2.27 -31.75
N SER A 455 8.89 -1.54 -31.38
CA SER A 455 10.11 -2.14 -30.83
C SER A 455 9.84 -2.82 -29.48
N ASP A 456 9.10 -2.17 -28.59
CA ASP A 456 8.72 -2.75 -27.29
C ASP A 456 7.80 -3.96 -27.45
N SER A 457 6.91 -3.95 -28.45
CA SER A 457 6.07 -5.11 -28.78
C SER A 457 6.92 -6.31 -29.24
N GLN A 458 7.92 -6.09 -30.12
CA GLN A 458 8.84 -7.13 -30.55
C GLN A 458 9.72 -7.67 -29.41
N LEU A 459 10.14 -6.80 -28.47
CA LEU A 459 10.88 -7.21 -27.27
C LEU A 459 10.04 -8.14 -26.38
N LEU A 460 8.73 -7.87 -26.22
CA LEU A 460 7.83 -8.70 -25.44
C LEU A 460 7.49 -10.03 -26.15
N GLU A 461 7.27 -10.03 -27.47
CA GLU A 461 7.14 -11.27 -28.25
C GLU A 461 8.39 -12.17 -28.10
N THR A 462 9.57 -11.56 -28.13
CA THR A 462 10.86 -12.26 -27.89
C THR A 462 10.94 -12.80 -26.46
N PHE A 463 10.48 -12.04 -25.46
CA PHE A 463 10.45 -12.46 -24.06
C PHE A 463 9.55 -13.69 -23.87
N TYR A 464 8.29 -13.62 -24.34
CA TYR A 464 7.34 -14.73 -24.23
C TYR A 464 7.78 -15.99 -25.01
N SER A 465 8.46 -15.81 -26.15
CA SER A 465 9.04 -16.93 -26.89
C SER A 465 10.15 -17.63 -26.12
N ASN A 466 11.03 -16.88 -25.45
CA ASN A 466 12.17 -17.42 -24.71
C ASN A 466 11.76 -18.07 -23.38
N ASP A 467 10.80 -17.51 -22.64
CA ASP A 467 10.38 -18.09 -21.34
C ASP A 467 9.69 -19.46 -21.51
N LEU A 468 9.04 -19.71 -22.65
CA LEU A 468 8.57 -21.05 -23.01
C LEU A 468 9.72 -22.07 -23.12
N GLU A 469 10.90 -21.67 -23.63
CA GLU A 469 12.08 -22.53 -23.74
C GLU A 469 12.88 -22.64 -22.42
N ASP A 470 13.06 -21.52 -21.69
CA ASP A 470 13.81 -21.46 -20.44
C ASP A 470 13.11 -22.20 -19.27
N SER A 471 11.80 -22.43 -19.36
CA SER A 471 11.01 -23.23 -18.40
C SER A 471 11.60 -24.63 -18.11
N ALA A 472 12.46 -25.15 -18.99
CA ALA A 472 13.15 -26.42 -18.84
C ALA A 472 14.48 -26.37 -18.03
N ARG A 473 14.92 -25.20 -17.53
CA ARG A 473 16.25 -25.04 -16.88
C ARG A 473 16.22 -24.15 -15.63
N SER A 474 16.14 -24.78 -14.46
CA SER A 474 16.24 -24.10 -13.17
C SER A 474 17.69 -23.74 -12.79
N ASP A 475 18.10 -22.48 -12.96
CA ASP A 475 19.19 -21.87 -12.18
C ASP A 475 19.16 -20.31 -12.22
N GLU A 476 19.80 -19.68 -11.24
CA GLU A 476 20.02 -18.21 -11.11
C GLU A 476 18.81 -17.27 -10.87
N ASN A 477 18.29 -17.29 -9.64
CA ASN A 477 17.24 -16.39 -9.14
C ASN A 477 17.48 -14.87 -9.41
N LYS A 478 18.74 -14.40 -9.39
CA LYS A 478 19.08 -12.98 -9.69
C LYS A 478 18.87 -12.60 -11.16
N LYS A 479 19.16 -13.49 -12.11
CA LYS A 479 18.86 -13.27 -13.53
C LYS A 479 17.35 -13.23 -13.76
N ASN A 480 16.60 -14.08 -13.05
CA ASN A 480 15.14 -14.09 -13.13
C ASN A 480 14.52 -12.77 -12.65
N LYS A 481 14.97 -12.22 -11.50
CA LYS A 481 14.52 -10.89 -11.04
C LYS A 481 14.76 -9.80 -12.09
N SER A 482 15.96 -9.76 -12.67
CA SER A 482 16.31 -8.71 -13.64
C SER A 482 15.55 -8.84 -14.96
N LYS A 483 15.30 -10.09 -15.44
CA LYS A 483 14.33 -10.36 -16.52
C LYS A 483 12.96 -9.76 -16.22
N ILE A 484 12.41 -10.02 -15.02
CA ILE A 484 11.08 -9.56 -14.60
C ILE A 484 11.01 -8.04 -14.52
N ASN A 485 11.97 -7.39 -13.84
CA ASN A 485 12.08 -5.94 -13.75
C ASN A 485 12.07 -5.30 -15.15
N ARG A 486 12.94 -5.80 -16.05
CA ARG A 486 13.04 -5.31 -17.43
C ARG A 486 11.76 -5.52 -18.23
N ARG A 487 11.09 -6.67 -18.10
CA ARG A 487 9.78 -6.93 -18.71
C ARG A 487 8.75 -5.90 -18.24
N SER A 488 8.69 -5.63 -16.94
CA SER A 488 7.75 -4.65 -16.37
C SER A 488 7.99 -3.25 -16.92
N CYS A 489 9.24 -2.81 -17.07
CA CYS A 489 9.59 -1.54 -17.72
C CYS A 489 9.05 -1.46 -19.16
N ILE A 490 9.24 -2.53 -19.95
CA ILE A 490 8.82 -2.58 -21.36
C ILE A 490 7.28 -2.59 -21.48
N VAL A 491 6.57 -3.36 -20.65
CA VAL A 491 5.09 -3.38 -20.62
C VAL A 491 4.54 -1.99 -20.27
N TYR A 492 5.02 -1.37 -19.20
CA TYR A 492 4.60 -0.03 -18.78
C TYR A 492 4.87 1.02 -19.85
N ARG A 493 6.12 1.15 -20.34
CA ARG A 493 6.45 2.22 -21.31
C ARG A 493 5.77 2.03 -22.66
N ARG A 494 5.51 0.79 -23.10
CA ARG A 494 4.67 0.50 -24.26
C ARG A 494 3.24 0.98 -24.04
N GLY A 495 2.67 0.73 -22.85
CA GLY A 495 1.36 1.26 -22.45
C GLY A 495 1.31 2.78 -22.52
N GLN A 496 2.31 3.47 -21.95
CA GLN A 496 2.40 4.94 -22.01
C GLN A 496 2.51 5.47 -23.45
N LYS A 497 3.28 4.83 -24.34
CA LYS A 497 3.37 5.19 -25.77
C LYS A 497 2.03 4.96 -26.49
N GLN A 498 1.39 3.82 -26.26
CA GLN A 498 0.08 3.48 -26.83
C GLN A 498 -1.01 4.47 -26.38
N LEU A 499 -1.08 4.79 -25.08
CA LEU A 499 -2.00 5.78 -24.53
C LEU A 499 -1.74 7.17 -25.09
N THR A 500 -0.47 7.60 -25.17
CA THR A 500 -0.08 8.88 -25.77
C THR A 500 -0.52 8.96 -27.23
N ARG A 501 -0.29 7.90 -28.02
CA ARG A 501 -0.71 7.83 -29.43
C ARG A 501 -2.23 7.85 -29.59
N LEU A 502 -2.98 7.18 -28.71
CA LEU A 502 -4.45 7.20 -28.73
C LEU A 502 -5.00 8.58 -28.35
N PHE A 503 -4.45 9.21 -27.32
CA PHE A 503 -4.82 10.56 -26.91
C PHE A 503 -4.53 11.58 -28.02
N LEU A 504 -3.31 11.60 -28.57
CA LEU A 504 -2.91 12.52 -29.63
C LEU A 504 -3.84 12.43 -30.84
N ARG A 505 -4.16 11.21 -31.28
CA ARG A 505 -5.08 10.99 -32.41
C ARG A 505 -6.46 11.62 -32.20
N GLU A 506 -7.03 11.51 -31.00
CA GLU A 506 -8.36 12.07 -30.73
C GLU A 506 -8.32 13.59 -30.46
N ALA A 507 -7.24 14.07 -29.82
CA ALA A 507 -7.00 15.49 -29.63
C ALA A 507 -6.77 16.23 -30.96
N GLU A 508 -6.00 15.68 -31.89
CA GLU A 508 -5.80 16.22 -33.23
C GLU A 508 -7.12 16.27 -34.03
N HIS A 509 -7.92 15.20 -33.97
CA HIS A 509 -9.25 15.14 -34.59
C HIS A 509 -10.24 16.17 -33.99
N LEU A 510 -10.21 16.38 -32.67
CA LEU A 510 -10.98 17.43 -32.00
C LEU A 510 -10.55 18.85 -32.43
N LEU A 511 -9.25 19.09 -32.55
CA LEU A 511 -8.71 20.36 -33.03
C LEU A 511 -9.19 20.63 -34.47
N GLU A 512 -9.03 19.66 -35.39
CA GLU A 512 -9.54 19.76 -36.77
C GLU A 512 -11.03 20.10 -36.82
N LEU A 513 -11.88 19.33 -36.10
CA LEU A 513 -13.32 19.59 -36.03
C LEU A 513 -13.61 21.01 -35.53
N SER A 514 -12.98 21.44 -34.44
CA SER A 514 -13.22 22.76 -33.85
C SER A 514 -12.80 23.94 -34.76
N THR A 515 -11.82 23.75 -35.64
CA THR A 515 -11.50 24.74 -36.68
C THR A 515 -12.54 24.78 -37.79
N SER A 516 -13.16 23.65 -38.13
CA SER A 516 -14.18 23.56 -39.18
C SER A 516 -15.54 24.14 -38.80
N GLU A 517 -15.87 24.22 -37.51
CA GLU A 517 -17.08 24.90 -37.01
C GLU A 517 -16.93 26.43 -36.90
N GLN A 518 -15.71 26.96 -37.10
CA GLN A 518 -15.41 28.40 -37.05
C GLN A 518 -15.34 29.08 -38.44
N THR A 519 -15.60 28.34 -39.53
CA THR A 519 -15.54 28.83 -40.93
C THR A 519 -16.88 28.81 -41.65
#